data_AF-X0SY53-F1
#
_entry.id   AF-X0SY53-F1
#
_cell.length_a   1.000
_cell.length_b   1.000
_cell.length_c   1.000
_cell.angle_alpha   90.00
_cell.angle_beta   90.00
_cell.angle_gamma   90.00
#
_symmetry.space_group_name_H-M   'P 1'
#
loop_
_entity.id
_entity.type
_entity.pdbx_description
1 polymer ?
#
loop_
_entity_poly.entity_id
_entity_poly.type
_entity_poly.pdbx_seq_one_letter_code
_entity_poly.pdbx_strand_id
1 'polypeptide(L)' 'MKYLTVKDYAKKIGKTKKTVYNMIKDGRIEKERVKTFLNTFLIKD' A
#
# COMPACT_ATOMS: atom_id res chain seq x y z
N MET A 1 9.66 -1.76 -12.49
CA MET A 1 8.47 -1.68 -11.61
C MET A 1 8.80 -0.81 -10.42
N LYS A 2 7.98 0.21 -10.12
CA LYS A 2 8.21 1.13 -9.00
C LYS A 2 7.30 0.73 -7.84
N TYR A 3 7.85 0.68 -6.63
CA TYR A 3 7.07 0.45 -5.42
C TYR A 3 6.95 1.76 -4.65
N LEU A 4 5.77 2.04 -4.16
CA LEU A 4 5.48 3.15 -3.28
C LEU A 4 5.34 2.64 -1.85
N THR A 5 5.81 3.42 -0.89
CA THR A 5 5.47 3.14 0.51
C THR A 5 3.97 3.35 0.72
N VAL A 6 3.41 2.74 1.77
CA VAL A 6 2.02 3.05 2.19
C VAL A 6 1.80 4.56 2.35
N LYS A 7 2.83 5.31 2.78
CA LYS A 7 2.76 6.77 2.93
C LYS A 7 2.58 7.47 1.58
N ASP A 8 3.37 7.11 0.59
CA ASP A 8 3.35 7.76 -0.73
C ASP A 8 2.12 7.34 -1.52
N TYR A 9 1.74 6.06 -1.43
CA TYR A 9 0.51 5.57 -2.02
C TYR A 9 -0.72 6.25 -1.42
N ALA A 10 -0.77 6.38 -0.08
CA ALA A 10 -1.83 7.10 0.62
C ALA A 10 -1.95 8.55 0.14
N LYS A 11 -0.82 9.26 -0.03
CA LYS A 11 -0.80 10.61 -0.61
C LYS A 11 -1.32 10.62 -2.04
N LYS A 12 -0.88 9.69 -2.89
CA LYS A 12 -1.28 9.60 -4.30
C LYS A 12 -2.80 9.45 -4.46
N ILE A 13 -3.44 8.65 -3.60
CA ILE A 13 -4.88 8.38 -3.67
C ILE A 13 -5.71 9.31 -2.76
N GLY A 14 -5.09 10.29 -2.10
CA GLY A 14 -5.77 11.21 -1.18
C GLY A 14 -6.39 10.54 0.05
N LYS A 15 -5.78 9.45 0.56
CA LYS A 15 -6.26 8.72 1.74
C LYS A 15 -5.24 8.75 2.87
N THR A 16 -5.65 8.30 4.06
CA THR A 16 -4.73 8.11 5.19
C THR A 16 -3.99 6.78 5.09
N LYS A 17 -2.82 6.67 5.74
CA LYS A 17 -2.10 5.40 5.86
C LYS A 17 -3.00 4.29 6.44
N LYS A 18 -3.79 4.62 7.48
CA LYS A 18 -4.72 3.68 8.12
C LYS A 18 -5.73 3.12 7.13
N THR A 19 -6.29 3.97 6.28
CA THR A 19 -7.21 3.52 5.23
C THR A 19 -6.53 2.59 4.25
N VAL A 20 -5.29 2.88 3.84
CA VAL A 20 -4.52 1.99 2.95
C VAL A 20 -4.23 0.64 3.62
N TYR A 21 -3.85 0.61 4.90
CA TYR A 21 -3.69 -0.64 5.65
C TYR A 21 -4.99 -1.46 5.69
N ASN A 22 -6.13 -0.81 5.92
CA ASN A 22 -7.43 -1.48 5.86
C ASN A 22 -7.71 -2.00 4.44
N MET A 23 -7.41 -1.24 3.39
CA MET A 23 -7.58 -1.70 2.01
C MET A 23 -6.71 -2.93 1.69
N ILE A 24 -5.49 -3.00 2.22
CA ILE A 24 -4.63 -4.19 2.12
C ILE A 24 -5.27 -5.37 2.86
N LYS A 25 -5.75 -5.15 4.09
CA LYS A 25 -6.37 -6.19 4.93
C LYS A 25 -7.69 -6.71 4.35
N ASP A 26 -8.50 -5.81 3.79
CA ASP A 26 -9.78 -6.09 3.15
C ASP A 26 -9.61 -6.72 1.75
N GLY A 27 -8.37 -6.87 1.26
CA GLY A 27 -8.09 -7.41 -0.07
C GLY A 27 -8.50 -6.49 -1.22
N ARG A 28 -8.78 -5.22 -0.94
CA ARG A 28 -9.09 -4.20 -1.97
C ARG A 28 -7.87 -3.79 -2.79
N ILE A 29 -6.67 -4.10 -2.30
CA ILE A 29 -5.43 -4.02 -3.06
C ILE A 29 -4.99 -5.46 -3.34
N GLU A 30 -4.80 -5.79 -4.62
CA GLU A 30 -4.37 -7.11 -5.05
C GLU A 30 -3.09 -7.51 -4.33
N LYS A 31 -3.05 -8.74 -3.81
CA LYS A 31 -1.91 -9.25 -3.04
C LYS A 31 -0.60 -9.19 -3.83
N GLU A 32 -0.66 -9.36 -5.16
CA GLU A 32 0.49 -9.28 -6.07
C GLU A 32 1.09 -7.87 -6.15
N ARG A 33 0.29 -6.84 -5.84
CA ARG A 33 0.76 -5.45 -5.74
C ARG A 33 1.36 -5.14 -4.37
N VAL A 34 1.08 -5.95 -3.35
CA VAL A 34 1.53 -5.70 -1.98
C VAL A 34 2.77 -6.53 -1.69
N LYS A 35 3.89 -5.86 -1.41
CA LYS A 35 5.14 -6.50 -1.00
C LYS A 35 5.53 -6.03 0.39
N THR A 36 6.03 -6.93 1.23
CA THR A 36 6.55 -6.56 2.55
C THR A 36 8.06 -6.48 2.50
N PHE A 37 8.65 -5.38 2.99
CA PHE A 37 10.10 -5.18 3.07
C PHE A 37 10.45 -4.47 4.37
N LEU A 38 11.38 -5.02 5.15
CA LEU A 38 11.82 -4.47 6.46
C LEU A 38 10.62 -4.05 7.34
N ASN A 39 9.65 -4.94 7.50
CA ASN A 39 8.44 -4.72 8.31
C ASN A 39 7.51 -3.58 7.82
N THR A 40 7.67 -3.15 6.56
CA THR A 40 6.84 -2.12 5.92
C THR A 40 6.16 -2.69 4.67
N PHE A 41 4.92 -2.26 4.42
CA PHE A 41 4.23 -2.60 3.18
C PHE A 41 4.61 -1.63 2.06
N LEU A 42 4.86 -2.19 0.90
CA LEU A 42 5.16 -1.54 -0.35
C LEU A 42 4.05 -1.90 -1.34
N ILE A 43 3.55 -0.89 -2.05
CA ILE A 43 2.46 -1.04 -3.02
C ILE A 43 3.03 -0.75 -4.39
N LYS A 44 2.91 -1.73 -5.29
CA LYS A 44 3.31 -1.64 -6.68
C LYS A 44 2.39 -0.65 -7.38
N ASP A 45 2.99 0.41 -7.91
CA ASP A 45 2.29 1.42 -8.69
C ASP A 45 1.99 0.91 -10.10
#